data_AF-A0A0F9E145-F1
#
_entry.id   AF-A0A0F9E145-F1
#
_cell.length_a   1.000
_cell.length_b   1.000
_cell.length_c   1.000
_cell.angle_alpha   90.00
_cell.angle_beta   90.00
_cell.angle_gamma   90.00
#
_symmetry.space_group_name_H-M   'P 1'
#
loop_
_entity.id
_entity.type
_entity.pdbx_description
1 polymer ?
#
loop_
_entity_poly.entity_id
_entity_poly.type
_entity_poly.pdbx_seq_one_letter_code
_entity_poly.pdbx_strand_id
1 'polypeptide(L)'
;MANSENEPELILEHSIIDEYGNRVSQVIWRVPKSEDKPHGYKYSLAYIVDNERVIGYDNAEGKDDHRHYAGKVQPYEFKGIRLLTIDFMNDIYSYWEKHGEEENTKDRG
;
A
#
# COMPACT_ATOMS: atom_id res chain seq x y z
N MET A 1 -12.70 -23.70 25.32
CA MET A 1 -12.07 -23.70 23.98
C MET A 1 -12.09 -22.26 23.52
N ALA A 2 -10.93 -21.64 23.31
CA ALA A 2 -10.89 -20.25 22.85
C ALA A 2 -11.35 -20.23 21.38
N ASN A 3 -12.33 -19.39 21.06
CA ASN A 3 -12.78 -19.21 19.69
C ASN A 3 -11.63 -18.57 18.89
N SER A 4 -10.99 -19.36 18.03
CA SER A 4 -9.93 -18.91 17.10
C SER A 4 -10.43 -17.92 16.05
N GLU A 5 -11.73 -17.58 16.04
CA GLU A 5 -12.36 -16.68 15.07
C GLU A 5 -12.09 -15.18 15.32
N ASN A 6 -11.41 -14.83 16.42
CA ASN A 6 -11.16 -13.43 16.81
C ASN A 6 -9.69 -12.98 16.74
N GLU A 7 -8.79 -13.84 16.29
CA GLU A 7 -7.37 -13.49 16.22
C GLU A 7 -7.03 -12.86 14.85
N PRO A 8 -6.22 -11.79 14.82
CA PRO A 8 -5.69 -11.24 13.57
C PRO A 8 -4.91 -12.32 12.80
N GLU A 9 -5.23 -12.48 11.52
CA GLU A 9 -4.56 -13.42 10.63
C GLU A 9 -3.77 -12.62 9.58
N LEU A 10 -2.47 -12.88 9.46
CA LEU A 10 -1.65 -12.30 8.41
C LEU A 10 -2.01 -12.95 7.06
N ILE A 11 -2.52 -12.15 6.13
CA ILE A 11 -2.92 -12.61 4.79
C ILE A 11 -1.78 -12.44 3.79
N LEU A 12 -1.07 -11.33 3.89
CA LEU A 12 0.04 -10.99 3.01
C LEU A 12 1.07 -10.16 3.78
N GLU A 13 2.33 -10.60 3.71
CA GLU A 13 3.48 -9.77 4.02
C GLU A 13 4.48 -9.90 2.88
N HIS A 14 4.72 -8.79 2.19
CA HIS A 14 5.57 -8.74 1.02
C HIS A 14 6.40 -7.45 1.04
N SER A 15 7.72 -7.58 0.86
CA SER A 15 8.62 -6.44 0.79
C SER A 15 9.71 -6.73 -0.23
N ILE A 16 9.80 -5.92 -1.28
CA ILE A 16 10.84 -6.00 -2.32
C ILE A 16 11.56 -4.66 -2.35
N ILE A 17 12.86 -4.72 -2.60
CA ILE A 17 13.71 -3.57 -2.96
C ILE A 17 14.20 -3.82 -4.38
N ASP A 18 14.07 -2.85 -5.27
CA ASP A 18 14.58 -2.93 -6.65
C ASP A 18 16.07 -2.54 -6.74
N GLU A 19 16.63 -2.57 -7.94
CA GLU A 19 18.04 -2.25 -8.18
C GLU A 19 18.41 -0.77 -7.93
N TYR A 20 17.42 0.12 -7.89
CA TYR A 20 17.57 1.55 -7.62
C TYR A 20 17.39 1.88 -6.12
N GLY A 21 17.10 0.88 -5.29
CA GLY A 21 16.86 1.06 -3.86
C GLY A 21 15.42 1.46 -3.52
N ASN A 22 14.50 1.49 -4.49
CA ASN A 22 13.10 1.75 -4.22
C ASN A 22 12.47 0.53 -3.56
N ARG A 23 11.55 0.78 -2.64
CA ARG A 23 10.91 -0.28 -1.86
C ARG A 23 9.41 -0.35 -2.10
N VAL A 24 8.93 -1.55 -2.41
CA VAL A 24 7.50 -1.91 -2.34
C VAL A 24 7.28 -2.69 -1.06
N SER A 25 6.33 -2.26 -0.23
CA SER A 25 5.91 -2.99 0.98
C SER A 25 4.40 -3.16 0.99
N GLN A 26 3.92 -4.37 1.27
CA GLN A 26 2.51 -4.71 1.36
C GLN A 26 2.31 -5.58 2.60
N VAL A 27 1.50 -5.10 3.53
CA VAL A 27 1.11 -5.85 4.72
C VAL A 27 -0.40 -5.82 4.81
N ILE A 28 -1.04 -6.98 4.86
CA ILE A 28 -2.49 -7.14 4.94
C ILE A 28 -2.82 -8.17 6.02
N TRP A 29 -3.68 -7.76 6.94
CA TRP A 29 -4.22 -8.58 8.01
C TRP A 29 -5.73 -8.72 7.84
N ARG A 30 -6.26 -9.91 8.05
CA ARG A 30 -7.67 -10.10 8.41
C ARG A 30 -7.80 -9.81 9.90
N VAL A 31 -8.76 -8.97 10.24
CA VAL A 31 -9.05 -8.56 11.63
C VAL A 31 -10.54 -8.72 11.90
N PRO A 32 -10.96 -8.85 13.16
CA PRO A 32 -12.38 -8.77 13.51
C PRO A 32 -13.01 -7.49 12.94
N LYS A 33 -14.23 -7.62 12.42
CA LYS A 33 -14.97 -6.46 11.93
C LYS A 33 -15.31 -5.53 13.10
N SER A 34 -15.07 -4.24 12.91
CA SER A 34 -15.42 -3.17 13.83
C SER A 34 -15.96 -1.98 13.05
N GLU A 35 -16.44 -0.94 13.75
CA GLU A 35 -16.83 0.33 13.10
C GLU A 35 -15.65 0.94 12.34
N ASP A 36 -14.42 0.85 12.89
CA ASP A 36 -13.19 1.31 12.21
C ASP A 36 -12.74 0.39 11.07
N LYS A 37 -13.18 -0.86 11.05
CA LYS A 37 -12.75 -1.90 10.10
C LYS A 37 -13.96 -2.68 9.59
N PRO A 38 -14.90 -2.04 8.87
CA PRO A 38 -16.16 -2.67 8.46
C PRO A 38 -15.93 -3.84 7.49
N HIS A 39 -14.83 -3.77 6.74
CA HIS A 39 -14.43 -4.81 5.79
C HIS A 39 -13.66 -5.98 6.43
N GLY A 40 -13.26 -5.87 7.70
CA GLY A 40 -12.52 -6.92 8.41
C GLY A 40 -11.06 -7.08 7.95
N TYR A 41 -10.47 -5.99 7.43
CA TYR A 41 -9.08 -5.99 6.99
C TYR A 41 -8.36 -4.74 7.49
N LYS A 42 -7.11 -4.92 7.94
CA LYS A 42 -6.15 -3.84 8.20
C LYS A 42 -5.03 -3.97 7.18
N TYR A 43 -4.68 -2.89 6.49
CA TYR A 43 -3.65 -2.95 5.46
C TYR A 43 -2.76 -1.71 5.44
N SER A 44 -1.54 -1.91 4.97
CA SER A 44 -0.55 -0.87 4.71
C SER A 44 0.26 -1.28 3.49
N LEU A 45 -0.01 -0.62 2.36
CA LEU A 45 0.74 -0.75 1.13
C LEU A 45 1.49 0.57 0.91
N ALA A 46 2.78 0.48 0.58
CA ALA A 46 3.65 1.63 0.41
C ALA A 46 4.67 1.38 -0.71
N TYR A 47 4.82 2.38 -1.58
CA TYR A 47 5.94 2.49 -2.49
C TYR A 47 6.81 3.67 -2.06
N ILE A 48 8.09 3.39 -1.86
CA ILE A 48 9.07 4.31 -1.28
C ILE A 48 10.19 4.50 -2.30
N VAL A 49 10.46 5.75 -2.64
CA VAL A 49 11.52 6.20 -3.58
C VAL A 49 12.36 7.22 -2.84
N ASP A 50 13.68 7.09 -2.87
CA ASP A 50 14.60 7.99 -2.13
C ASP A 50 14.20 8.21 -0.65
N ASN A 51 13.79 7.13 0.02
CA ASN A 51 13.26 7.12 1.40
C ASN A 51 11.95 7.90 1.63
N GLU A 52 11.29 8.40 0.58
CA GLU A 52 10.00 9.07 0.65
C GLU A 52 8.86 8.16 0.17
N ARG A 53 7.75 8.12 0.93
CA ARG A 53 6.55 7.39 0.52
C ARG A 53 5.83 8.19 -0.57
N VAL A 54 6.00 7.77 -1.82
CA VAL A 54 5.40 8.43 -2.99
C VAL A 54 4.00 7.90 -3.31
N ILE A 55 3.76 6.60 -3.08
CA ILE A 55 2.43 5.98 -3.16
C ILE A 55 2.13 5.24 -1.86
N GLY A 56 0.88 5.23 -1.43
CA GLY A 56 0.44 4.17 -0.54
C GLY A 56 -1.04 4.14 -0.25
N TYR A 57 -1.47 3.02 0.31
CA TYR A 57 -2.84 2.73 0.66
C TYR A 57 -2.85 2.20 2.09
N ASP A 58 -3.60 2.84 2.98
CA ASP A 58 -3.76 2.38 4.35
C ASP A 58 -5.11 2.79 4.93
N ASN A 59 -5.48 2.12 6.02
CA ASN A 59 -6.73 2.37 6.72
C ASN A 59 -6.49 2.57 8.22
N ALA A 60 -5.63 3.54 8.56
CA ALA A 60 -5.29 3.90 9.94
C ALA A 60 -6.50 3.97 10.89
N GLU A 61 -6.30 3.75 12.19
CA GLU A 61 -7.37 3.80 13.20
C GLU A 61 -8.12 5.13 13.18
N GLY A 62 -9.46 5.07 13.25
CA GLY A 62 -10.32 6.24 13.18
C GLY A 62 -10.33 6.99 11.84
N LYS A 63 -9.79 6.39 10.77
CA LYS A 63 -9.83 6.95 9.41
C LYS A 63 -10.46 5.98 8.43
N ASP A 64 -11.22 6.54 7.50
CA ASP A 64 -11.64 5.82 6.30
C ASP A 64 -10.42 5.40 5.46
N ASP A 65 -10.63 4.38 4.63
CA ASP A 65 -9.66 3.92 3.64
C ASP A 65 -9.17 5.11 2.78
N HIS A 66 -7.85 5.29 2.65
CA HIS A 66 -7.30 6.38 1.86
C HIS A 66 -6.04 5.99 1.10
N ARG A 67 -5.80 6.75 0.04
CA ARG A 67 -4.66 6.65 -0.85
C ARG A 67 -3.80 7.91 -0.74
N HIS A 68 -2.50 7.70 -0.68
CA HIS A 68 -1.46 8.70 -0.89
C HIS A 68 -0.93 8.53 -2.32
N TYR A 69 -0.95 9.60 -3.10
CA TYR A 69 -0.36 9.63 -4.45
C TYR A 69 0.36 10.96 -4.65
N ALA A 70 1.68 10.92 -4.80
CA ALA A 70 2.53 12.09 -5.05
C ALA A 70 2.23 13.25 -4.07
N GLY A 71 2.18 12.95 -2.76
CA GLY A 71 1.93 13.93 -1.71
C GLY A 71 0.46 14.35 -1.51
N LYS A 72 -0.49 13.78 -2.28
CA LYS A 72 -1.93 14.04 -2.10
C LYS A 72 -2.62 12.88 -1.41
N VAL A 73 -3.45 13.18 -0.43
CA VAL A 73 -4.33 12.21 0.25
C VAL A 73 -5.72 12.27 -0.36
N GLN A 74 -6.25 11.11 -0.76
CA GLN A 74 -7.58 10.99 -1.34
C GLN A 74 -8.34 9.83 -0.68
N PRO A 75 -9.66 9.93 -0.46
CA PRO A 75 -10.47 8.79 -0.05
C PRO A 75 -10.32 7.63 -1.03
N TYR A 76 -10.28 6.40 -0.52
CA TYR A 76 -10.22 5.18 -1.29
C TYR A 76 -11.44 4.32 -0.99
N GLU A 77 -12.14 3.86 -2.03
CA GLU A 77 -13.30 2.97 -1.85
C GLU A 77 -12.82 1.52 -1.88
N PHE A 78 -12.72 0.88 -0.71
CA PHE A 78 -12.27 -0.50 -0.63
C PHE A 78 -13.28 -1.47 -1.28
N LYS A 79 -12.83 -2.20 -2.29
CA LYS A 79 -13.63 -3.20 -3.03
C LYS A 79 -13.13 -4.64 -2.88
N GLY A 80 -12.18 -4.85 -1.98
CA GLY A 80 -11.54 -6.14 -1.72
C GLY A 80 -10.04 -6.14 -1.99
N ILE A 81 -9.34 -7.10 -1.39
CA ILE A 81 -7.87 -7.24 -1.44
C ILE A 81 -7.35 -7.26 -2.88
N ARG A 82 -8.01 -7.98 -3.78
CA ARG A 82 -7.56 -8.09 -5.18
C ARG A 82 -7.53 -6.73 -5.87
N LEU A 83 -8.56 -5.90 -5.68
CA LEU A 83 -8.63 -4.58 -6.29
C LEU A 83 -7.67 -3.61 -5.59
N LEU A 84 -7.54 -3.68 -4.27
CA LEU A 84 -6.51 -2.94 -3.51
C LEU A 84 -5.11 -3.16 -4.09
N THR A 85 -4.71 -4.41 -4.32
CA THR A 85 -3.39 -4.72 -4.90
C THR A 85 -3.26 -4.24 -6.35
N ILE A 86 -4.31 -4.39 -7.18
CA ILE A 86 -4.30 -3.93 -8.57
C ILE A 86 -4.16 -2.40 -8.64
N ASP A 87 -4.97 -1.67 -7.87
CA ASP A 87 -4.95 -0.21 -7.85
C ASP A 87 -3.59 0.31 -7.36
N PHE A 88 -3.02 -0.31 -6.33
CA PHE A 88 -1.70 0.01 -5.83
C PHE A 88 -0.60 -0.19 -6.88
N MET A 89 -0.59 -1.34 -7.58
CA MET A 89 0.40 -1.62 -8.62
C MET A 89 0.24 -0.69 -9.83
N ASN A 90 -1.00 -0.35 -10.21
CA ASN A 90 -1.27 0.59 -11.30
C ASN A 90 -0.75 2.00 -10.98
N ASP A 91 -0.83 2.44 -9.72
CA ASP A 91 -0.28 3.72 -9.32
C ASP A 91 1.25 3.75 -9.31
N ILE A 92 1.90 2.65 -8.90
CA ILE A 92 3.36 2.49 -9.03
C ILE A 92 3.76 2.59 -10.49
N TYR A 93 3.08 1.85 -11.36
CA TYR A 93 3.34 1.88 -12.80
C TYR A 93 3.13 3.30 -13.38
N SER A 94 2.03 3.95 -13.00
CA SER A 94 1.74 5.33 -13.41
C SER A 94 2.74 6.35 -12.86
N TYR A 95 3.34 6.09 -11.69
CA TYR A 95 4.41 6.90 -11.13
C TYR A 95 5.70 6.72 -11.95
N TRP A 96 6.07 5.48 -12.27
CA TRP A 96 7.23 5.19 -13.13
C TRP A 96 7.10 5.77 -14.52
N GLU A 97 5.93 5.72 -15.15
CA GLU A 97 5.74 6.35 -16.48
C GLU A 97 5.96 7.86 -16.44
N LYS A 98 5.73 8.52 -15.29
CA LYS A 98 5.91 9.97 -15.13
C LYS A 98 7.31 10.37 -14.69
N HIS A 99 8.01 9.51 -13.97
CA HIS A 99 9.27 9.84 -13.30
C HIS A 99 10.48 8.99 -13.76
N GLY A 100 10.25 7.91 -14.52
CA GLY A 100 11.28 6.98 -15.01
C GLY A 100 12.17 7.53 -16.12
N GLU A 101 11.85 8.68 -16.71
CA GLU A 101 12.74 9.37 -17.65
C GLU A 101 13.86 10.17 -16.93
N GLU A 102 13.69 10.54 -15.66
CA GLU A 102 14.66 11.37 -14.94
C GLU A 102 15.85 10.58 -14.39
N GLU A 103 15.68 9.28 -14.08
CA GLU A 103 16.76 8.45 -13.51
C GLU A 103 17.82 8.02 -14.53
N ASN A 104 17.52 8.05 -15.84
CA ASN A 104 18.46 7.69 -16.91
C ASN A 104 19.49 8.80 -17.23
N THR A 105 19.46 9.92 -16.49
CA THR A 105 20.39 11.05 -16.69
C THR A 105 21.49 11.14 -15.62
N LYS A 106 21.37 10.43 -14.50
CA LYS A 106 22.38 10.47 -13.41
C LYS A 106 23.60 9.58 -13.68
N ASP A 107 23.57 8.72 -14.69
CA ASP A 107 24.66 7.81 -15.08
C ASP A 107 25.50 8.33 -16.28
N ARG A 108 25.39 9.63 -16.60
CA ARG A 108 26.19 10.31 -17.65
C ARG A 108 27.16 11.37 -17.09
N GLY A 109 27.55 11.25 -15.82
CA GLY A 109 28.51 12.12 -15.14
C GLY A 109 29.91 11.53 -15.09
#